data_AF-A0A1Y3BD55-F1
#
_entry.id   AF-A0A1Y3BD55-F1
#
_cell.length_a   1.000
_cell.length_b   1.000
_cell.length_c   1.000
_cell.angle_alpha   90.00
_cell.angle_beta   90.00
_cell.angle_gamma   90.00
#
_symmetry.space_group_name_H-M   'P 1'
#
loop_
_entity.id
_entity.type
_entity.pdbx_description
1 polymer ?
#
loop_
_entity_poly.entity_id
_entity_poly.type
_entity_poly.pdbx_seq_one_letter_code
_entity_poly.pdbx_strand_id
1 'polypeptide(L)'
;MDGRAHGQLYEQYKRKTILSVEHAFPYVKTRIMVKNRQQHSLLPIEVAIEDLQKKTGELAIAANQEPVDAKILQMVLQGCVGTTVNQGAAEIAFVFLSDEPNIPPGYQRPTLPLKDSLRVAFKDFCARFVECGLIISFLNQFINYLTRCGEALAKNRQLINGNEQQIEYHKELERNFCRLTEKLAPLMGLANVKHSQALLQDSYFAMIGPILNE
;
A
#
# COMPACT_ATOMS: atom_id res chain seq x y z
N MET A 1 8.53 -18.69 -15.12
CA MET A 1 7.35 -17.81 -15.19
C MET A 1 6.39 -18.46 -16.17
N ASP A 2 5.16 -18.65 -15.75
CA ASP A 2 4.08 -19.31 -16.52
C ASP A 2 3.57 -18.48 -17.71
N GLY A 3 4.01 -17.22 -17.83
CA GLY A 3 3.76 -16.36 -18.98
C GLY A 3 2.38 -15.68 -18.97
N ARG A 4 1.60 -15.84 -17.90
CA ARG A 4 0.27 -15.23 -17.77
C ARG A 4 0.39 -13.72 -17.48
N ALA A 5 -0.60 -12.95 -17.95
CA ALA A 5 -0.65 -11.51 -17.73
C ALA A 5 -1.01 -11.14 -16.27
N HIS A 6 -1.78 -12.00 -15.61
CA HIS A 6 -2.25 -11.86 -14.24
C HIS A 6 -2.04 -13.16 -13.48
N GLY A 7 -1.73 -13.04 -12.18
CA GLY A 7 -1.56 -14.16 -11.27
C GLY A 7 -1.99 -13.78 -9.86
N GLN A 8 -1.66 -14.64 -8.89
CA GLN A 8 -1.84 -14.30 -7.48
C GLN A 8 -0.84 -13.20 -7.06
N LEU A 9 -1.06 -12.59 -5.89
CA LEU A 9 -0.20 -11.49 -5.39
C LEU A 9 1.29 -11.85 -5.37
N TYR A 10 1.64 -13.09 -5.02
CA TYR A 10 3.02 -13.57 -4.99
C TYR A 10 3.61 -13.91 -6.37
N GLU A 11 2.81 -13.90 -7.43
CA GLU A 11 3.21 -14.20 -8.81
C GLU A 11 3.18 -12.96 -9.71
N GLN A 12 2.71 -11.83 -9.20
CA GLN A 12 2.43 -10.65 -10.00
C GLN A 12 3.69 -9.82 -10.23
N TYR A 13 4.40 -10.09 -11.33
CA TYR A 13 5.49 -9.22 -11.79
C TYR A 13 4.95 -8.04 -12.60
N LYS A 14 5.74 -6.96 -12.73
CA LYS A 14 5.42 -5.81 -13.58
C LYS A 14 6.63 -5.41 -14.41
N ARG A 15 6.44 -5.15 -15.70
CA ARG A 15 7.51 -4.68 -16.59
C ARG A 15 7.26 -3.23 -17.00
N LYS A 16 8.09 -2.33 -16.51
CA LYS A 16 8.10 -0.92 -16.92
C LYS A 16 8.94 -0.77 -18.18
N THR A 17 8.35 -0.24 -19.25
CA THR A 17 9.07 0.07 -20.50
C THR A 17 9.12 1.58 -20.67
N ILE A 18 10.33 2.15 -20.68
CA ILE A 18 10.58 3.58 -20.87
C ILE A 18 11.03 3.78 -22.31
N LEU A 19 10.31 4.63 -23.05
CA LEU A 19 10.62 4.95 -24.44
C LEU A 19 11.14 6.38 -24.51
N SER A 20 12.35 6.57 -25.03
CA SER A 20 12.88 7.89 -25.36
C SER A 20 12.61 8.19 -26.82
N VAL A 21 12.00 9.33 -27.09
CA VAL A 21 11.68 9.81 -28.44
C VAL A 21 12.76 10.74 -28.97
N GLU A 22 12.83 10.88 -30.29
CA GLU A 22 13.84 11.73 -30.97
C GLU A 22 13.70 13.22 -30.65
N HIS A 23 12.47 13.70 -30.42
CA HIS A 23 12.13 15.09 -30.09
C HIS A 23 11.17 15.15 -28.91
N ALA A 24 11.25 16.21 -28.10
CA ALA A 24 10.37 16.41 -26.94
C ALA A 24 8.96 16.87 -27.33
N PHE A 25 7.98 16.63 -26.46
CA PHE A 25 6.66 17.24 -26.55
C PHE A 25 6.64 18.61 -25.84
N PRO A 26 5.82 19.58 -26.30
CA PRO A 26 5.00 19.55 -27.53
C PRO A 26 5.85 19.64 -28.81
N TYR A 27 5.36 19.07 -29.91
CA TYR A 27 6.07 19.05 -31.21
C TYR A 27 5.10 19.28 -32.38
N VAL A 28 5.63 19.76 -33.51
CA VAL A 28 4.83 20.08 -34.71
C VAL A 28 4.16 18.84 -35.33
N LYS A 29 4.74 17.65 -35.16
CA LYS A 29 4.15 16.38 -35.60
C LYS A 29 3.42 15.70 -34.45
N THR A 30 2.31 15.03 -34.77
CA THR A 30 1.51 14.22 -33.83
C THR A 30 2.14 12.88 -33.47
N ARG A 31 3.24 12.49 -34.13
CA ARG A 31 4.00 11.26 -33.88
C ARG A 31 5.49 11.57 -33.95
N ILE A 32 6.27 10.99 -33.05
CA ILE A 32 7.72 11.14 -32.95
C ILE A 32 8.33 9.74 -32.86
N MET A 33 9.42 9.50 -33.59
CA MET A 33 10.10 8.20 -33.60
C MET A 33 10.68 7.89 -32.21
N VAL A 34 10.55 6.63 -31.80
CA VAL A 34 11.21 6.11 -30.61
C VAL A 34 12.68 5.86 -30.95
N LYS A 35 13.58 6.52 -30.23
CA LYS A 35 15.04 6.41 -30.38
C LYS A 35 15.64 5.36 -29.44
N ASN A 36 15.06 5.19 -28.25
CA ASN A 36 15.56 4.25 -27.24
C ASN A 36 14.42 3.57 -26.50
N ARG A 37 14.67 2.33 -26.05
CA ARG A 37 13.76 1.54 -25.23
C ARG A 37 14.53 0.92 -24.07
N GLN A 38 14.14 1.27 -22.85
CA GLN A 38 14.63 0.66 -21.62
C GLN A 38 13.52 -0.15 -20.95
N GLN A 39 13.89 -1.25 -20.30
CA GLN A 39 12.94 -2.12 -19.60
C GLN A 39 13.44 -2.45 -18.20
N HIS A 40 12.54 -2.33 -17.22
CA HIS A 40 12.77 -2.70 -15.83
C HIS A 40 11.66 -3.65 -15.38
N SER A 41 12.05 -4.81 -14.85
CA SER A 41 11.11 -5.79 -14.29
C SER A 41 11.10 -5.67 -12.78
N LEU A 42 9.92 -5.54 -12.20
CA LEU A 42 9.66 -5.45 -10.77
C LEU A 42 9.21 -6.82 -10.26
N LEU A 43 9.76 -7.20 -9.11
CA LEU A 43 9.35 -8.34 -8.31
C LEU A 43 7.96 -8.12 -7.70
N PRO A 44 7.22 -9.17 -7.32
CA PRO A 44 5.88 -9.04 -6.76
C PRO A 44 5.78 -8.12 -5.54
N ILE A 45 6.78 -8.14 -4.63
CA ILE A 45 6.81 -7.21 -3.49
C ILE A 45 7.03 -5.76 -3.93
N GLU A 46 7.84 -5.51 -4.97
CA GLU A 46 8.03 -4.16 -5.52
C GLU A 46 6.76 -3.65 -6.19
N VAL A 47 6.00 -4.54 -6.86
CA VAL A 47 4.66 -4.22 -7.38
C VAL A 47 3.73 -3.81 -6.25
N ALA A 48 3.71 -4.56 -5.15
CA ALA A 48 2.89 -4.24 -3.98
C ALA A 48 3.30 -2.90 -3.33
N ILE A 49 4.60 -2.59 -3.25
CA ILE A 49 5.09 -1.28 -2.78
C ILE A 49 4.56 -0.15 -3.67
N GLU A 50 4.68 -0.28 -5.00
CA GLU A 50 4.18 0.74 -5.93
C GLU A 50 2.67 0.95 -5.83
N ASP A 51 1.92 -0.13 -5.68
CA ASP A 51 0.47 -0.07 -5.57
C ASP A 51 0.05 0.61 -4.26
N LEU A 52 0.73 0.32 -3.14
CA LEU A 52 0.53 1.02 -1.87
C LEU A 52 0.93 2.49 -1.99
N GLN A 53 2.07 2.82 -2.61
CA GLN A 53 2.49 4.21 -2.86
C GLN A 53 1.45 4.98 -3.66
N LYS A 54 0.92 4.38 -4.73
CA LYS A 54 -0.11 4.99 -5.56
C LYS A 54 -1.38 5.26 -4.76
N LYS A 55 -1.88 4.27 -4.00
CA LYS A 55 -3.06 4.45 -3.15
C LYS A 55 -2.85 5.51 -2.07
N THR A 56 -1.70 5.50 -1.40
CA THR A 56 -1.35 6.51 -0.39
C THR A 56 -1.33 7.91 -1.01
N GLY A 57 -0.78 8.05 -2.22
CA GLY A 57 -0.76 9.32 -2.97
C GLY A 57 -2.18 9.79 -3.37
N GLU A 58 -3.00 8.90 -3.91
CA GLU A 58 -4.40 9.19 -4.26
C GLU A 58 -5.20 9.65 -3.04
N LEU A 59 -5.04 8.98 -1.90
CA LEU A 59 -5.69 9.34 -0.65
C LEU A 59 -5.20 10.69 -0.10
N ALA A 60 -3.88 10.93 -0.15
CA ALA A 60 -3.30 12.19 0.27
C ALA A 60 -3.78 13.37 -0.59
N ILE A 61 -3.90 13.19 -1.91
CA ILE A 61 -4.46 14.21 -2.80
C ILE A 61 -5.93 14.47 -2.44
N ALA A 62 -6.74 13.41 -2.29
CA ALA A 62 -8.15 13.55 -1.97
C ALA A 62 -8.41 14.23 -0.61
N ALA A 63 -7.54 13.99 0.38
CA ALA A 63 -7.67 14.56 1.73
C ALA A 63 -7.15 16.01 1.84
N ASN A 64 -6.14 16.39 1.05
CA ASN A 64 -5.46 17.68 1.16
C ASN A 64 -5.79 18.68 0.04
N GLN A 65 -6.59 18.31 -0.95
CA GLN A 65 -7.04 19.26 -1.97
C GLN A 65 -7.90 20.38 -1.34
N GLU A 66 -7.78 21.60 -1.85
CA GLU A 66 -8.54 22.76 -1.39
C GLU A 66 -9.36 23.35 -2.56
N PRO A 67 -10.71 23.38 -2.47
CA PRO A 67 -11.54 22.83 -1.38
C PRO A 67 -11.62 21.29 -1.41
N VAL A 68 -11.90 20.68 -0.26
CA VAL A 68 -11.98 19.21 -0.16
C VAL A 68 -13.27 18.69 -0.81
N ASP A 69 -13.15 17.81 -1.79
CA ASP A 69 -14.29 17.02 -2.31
C ASP A 69 -14.54 15.80 -1.41
N ALA A 70 -15.57 15.89 -0.58
CA ALA A 70 -15.95 14.83 0.36
C ALA A 70 -16.32 13.51 -0.35
N LYS A 71 -16.89 13.54 -1.56
CA LYS A 71 -17.27 12.32 -2.28
C LYS A 71 -16.05 11.60 -2.81
N ILE A 72 -15.09 12.34 -3.36
CA ILE A 72 -13.81 11.76 -3.80
C ILE A 72 -13.05 11.19 -2.61
N LEU A 73 -12.96 11.93 -1.50
CA LEU A 73 -12.33 11.45 -0.27
C LEU A 73 -12.97 10.14 0.22
N GLN A 74 -14.30 10.10 0.33
CA GLN A 74 -15.04 8.92 0.78
C GLN A 74 -14.85 7.72 -0.15
N MET A 75 -14.87 7.94 -1.46
CA MET A 75 -14.66 6.88 -2.45
C MET A 75 -13.26 6.27 -2.32
N VAL A 76 -12.22 7.10 -2.25
CA VAL A 76 -10.83 6.62 -2.12
C VAL A 76 -10.63 5.94 -0.76
N LEU A 77 -11.12 6.56 0.33
CA LEU A 77 -11.00 6.01 1.68
C LEU A 77 -11.71 4.67 1.83
N GLN A 78 -12.92 4.51 1.28
CA GLN A 78 -13.63 3.23 1.28
C GLN A 78 -12.88 2.17 0.47
N GLY A 79 -12.29 2.53 -0.67
CA GLY A 79 -11.40 1.66 -1.44
C GLY A 79 -10.06 1.31 -0.73
N CYS A 80 -9.76 1.99 0.37
CA CYS A 80 -8.61 1.72 1.22
C CYS A 80 -8.93 0.80 2.40
N VAL A 81 -9.98 1.11 3.16
CA VAL A 81 -10.30 0.43 4.43
C VAL A 81 -11.43 -0.59 4.33
N GLY A 82 -12.28 -0.48 3.31
CA GLY A 82 -13.52 -1.27 3.18
C GLY A 82 -13.67 -1.93 1.81
N THR A 83 -12.58 -2.39 1.18
CA THR A 83 -12.65 -3.07 -0.13
C THR A 83 -13.54 -4.31 -0.07
N THR A 84 -14.53 -4.41 -0.96
CA THR A 84 -15.49 -5.52 -1.00
C THR A 84 -15.27 -6.49 -2.16
N VAL A 85 -14.60 -6.05 -3.23
CA VAL A 85 -14.40 -6.84 -4.46
C VAL A 85 -12.96 -7.32 -4.61
N ASN A 86 -11.99 -6.46 -4.31
CA ASN A 86 -10.57 -6.79 -4.38
C ASN A 86 -10.09 -7.38 -3.05
N GLN A 87 -8.97 -8.13 -3.08
CA GLN A 87 -8.40 -8.82 -1.91
C GLN A 87 -8.05 -7.90 -0.71
N GLY A 88 -7.91 -6.59 -0.94
CA GLY A 88 -7.71 -5.60 0.13
C GLY A 88 -6.29 -5.58 0.70
N ALA A 89 -6.00 -4.58 1.55
CA ALA A 89 -4.65 -4.36 2.06
C ALA A 89 -4.18 -5.45 3.04
N ALA A 90 -5.11 -6.09 3.77
CA ALA A 90 -4.79 -7.17 4.71
C ALA A 90 -4.17 -8.38 4.01
N GLU A 91 -4.71 -8.79 2.86
CA GLU A 91 -4.19 -9.93 2.10
C GLU A 91 -2.80 -9.65 1.55
N ILE A 92 -2.55 -8.43 1.06
CA ILE A 92 -1.22 -8.00 0.61
C ILE A 92 -0.21 -8.12 1.74
N ALA A 93 -0.53 -7.62 2.93
CA ALA A 93 0.35 -7.76 4.09
C ALA A 93 0.56 -9.22 4.47
N PHE A 94 -0.50 -10.03 4.47
CA PHE A 94 -0.41 -11.45 4.81
C PHE A 94 0.52 -12.22 3.86
N VAL A 95 0.41 -12.00 2.55
CA VAL A 95 1.25 -12.65 1.53
C VAL A 95 2.74 -12.30 1.68
N PHE A 96 3.07 -11.05 2.04
CA PHE A 96 4.47 -10.59 2.06
C PHE A 96 5.11 -10.57 3.46
N LEU A 97 4.33 -10.61 4.55
CA LEU A 97 4.82 -10.49 5.93
C LEU A 97 4.61 -11.72 6.81
N SER A 98 3.78 -12.69 6.42
CA SER A 98 3.55 -13.88 7.26
C SER A 98 4.74 -14.85 7.24
N ASP A 99 5.01 -15.46 8.39
CA ASP A 99 6.03 -16.51 8.53
C ASP A 99 5.62 -17.83 7.84
N GLU A 100 4.30 -18.08 7.77
CA GLU A 100 3.70 -19.23 7.09
C GLU A 100 3.74 -19.03 5.56
N PRO A 101 4.42 -19.92 4.79
CA PRO A 101 4.35 -19.87 3.35
C PRO A 101 2.94 -20.28 2.92
N ASN A 102 2.05 -19.32 2.69
CA ASN A 102 0.82 -19.53 1.90
C ASN A 102 1.16 -19.69 0.42
N ILE A 103 2.11 -20.57 0.18
CA ILE A 103 2.66 -20.91 -1.10
C ILE A 103 2.33 -22.40 -1.27
N PRO A 104 1.52 -22.79 -2.28
CA PRO A 104 1.22 -24.19 -2.54
C PRO A 104 2.51 -25.02 -2.63
N PRO A 105 2.53 -26.27 -2.13
CA PRO A 105 3.71 -27.12 -2.22
C PRO A 105 4.17 -27.23 -3.68
N GLY A 106 5.34 -26.65 -3.97
CA GLY A 106 5.91 -26.57 -5.33
C GLY A 106 6.26 -25.16 -5.80
N TYR A 107 5.75 -24.11 -5.15
CA TYR A 107 6.28 -22.76 -5.29
C TYR A 107 7.24 -22.50 -4.14
N GLN A 108 8.45 -22.05 -4.46
CA GLN A 108 9.36 -21.49 -3.46
C GLN A 108 9.20 -19.97 -3.52
N ARG A 109 9.39 -19.27 -2.39
CA ARG A 109 9.85 -17.87 -2.45
C ARG A 109 11.06 -17.83 -3.42
N PRO A 110 11.36 -16.71 -4.11
CA PRO A 110 12.54 -16.63 -4.97
C PRO A 110 13.88 -16.83 -4.23
N THR A 111 14.15 -18.02 -3.70
CA THR A 111 15.46 -18.42 -3.21
C THR A 111 16.34 -18.64 -4.42
N LEU A 112 17.30 -17.73 -4.61
CA LEU A 112 18.29 -17.84 -5.67
C LEU A 112 19.04 -19.18 -5.55
N PRO A 113 19.34 -19.85 -6.68
CA PRO A 113 19.84 -21.22 -6.68
C PRO A 113 21.21 -21.34 -6.00
N LEU A 114 21.27 -22.28 -5.06
CA LEU A 114 22.42 -22.67 -4.26
C LEU A 114 23.44 -23.44 -5.11
N LYS A 115 24.70 -22.97 -5.17
CA LYS A 115 25.86 -23.82 -5.44
C LYS A 115 27.13 -23.24 -4.83
N ASP A 116 27.93 -24.11 -4.24
CA ASP A 116 28.98 -23.82 -3.26
C ASP A 116 30.14 -22.98 -3.79
N SER A 117 30.10 -21.67 -3.56
CA SER A 117 31.22 -20.76 -3.80
C SER A 117 31.08 -19.52 -2.91
N LEU A 118 32.20 -18.95 -2.44
CA LEU A 118 32.24 -17.69 -1.67
C LEU A 118 31.48 -16.53 -2.36
N ARG A 119 31.44 -16.52 -3.71
CA ARG A 119 30.64 -15.59 -4.52
C ARG A 119 29.13 -15.81 -4.41
N VAL A 120 28.68 -17.05 -4.21
CA VAL A 120 27.27 -17.39 -4.00
C VAL A 120 26.86 -17.02 -2.59
N ALA A 121 27.70 -17.28 -1.58
CA ALA A 121 27.47 -16.80 -0.22
C ALA A 121 27.42 -15.26 -0.14
N PHE A 122 28.25 -14.54 -0.92
CA PHE A 122 28.18 -13.08 -1.01
C PHE A 122 26.94 -12.59 -1.78
N LYS A 123 26.57 -13.24 -2.89
CA LYS A 123 25.32 -12.95 -3.61
C LYS A 123 24.08 -13.24 -2.77
N ASP A 124 24.12 -14.29 -1.97
CA ASP A 124 23.07 -14.71 -1.03
C ASP A 124 22.98 -13.77 0.16
N PHE A 125 24.12 -13.35 0.72
CA PHE A 125 24.17 -12.27 1.71
C PHE A 125 23.59 -10.96 1.13
N CYS A 126 24.00 -10.57 -0.08
CA CYS A 126 23.45 -9.40 -0.76
C CYS A 126 21.96 -9.58 -1.11
N ALA A 127 21.52 -10.77 -1.50
CA ALA A 127 20.13 -11.05 -1.82
C ALA A 127 19.24 -11.02 -0.57
N ARG A 128 19.68 -11.64 0.53
CA ARG A 128 19.02 -11.53 1.84
C ARG A 128 19.03 -10.11 2.37
N PHE A 129 20.11 -9.36 2.16
CA PHE A 129 20.18 -7.94 2.49
C PHE A 129 19.22 -7.09 1.65
N VAL A 130 19.07 -7.39 0.35
CA VAL A 130 18.10 -6.75 -0.57
C VAL A 130 16.67 -7.16 -0.22
N GLU A 131 16.42 -8.43 0.12
CA GLU A 131 15.12 -8.92 0.59
C GLU A 131 14.72 -8.25 1.91
N CYS A 132 15.65 -8.14 2.88
CA CYS A 132 15.43 -7.34 4.08
C CYS A 132 15.14 -5.87 3.73
N GLY A 133 15.87 -5.28 2.78
CA GLY A 133 15.64 -3.92 2.32
C GLY A 133 14.26 -3.71 1.69
N LEU A 134 13.79 -4.66 0.88
CA LEU A 134 12.47 -4.63 0.24
C LEU A 134 11.35 -4.88 1.24
N ILE A 135 11.52 -5.80 2.20
CA ILE A 135 10.55 -6.04 3.28
C ILE A 135 10.45 -4.81 4.19
N ILE A 136 11.58 -4.20 4.56
CA ILE A 136 11.59 -2.94 5.33
C ILE A 136 10.91 -1.82 4.56
N SER A 137 11.20 -1.69 3.25
CA SER A 137 10.55 -0.69 2.39
C SER A 137 9.04 -0.92 2.28
N PHE A 138 8.61 -2.17 2.15
CA PHE A 138 7.21 -2.56 2.15
C PHE A 138 6.54 -2.24 3.49
N LEU A 139 7.14 -2.61 4.62
CA LEU A 139 6.64 -2.28 5.96
C LEU A 139 6.50 -0.77 6.16
N ASN A 140 7.52 0.02 5.83
CA ASN A 140 7.48 1.47 5.95
C ASN A 140 6.37 2.08 5.08
N GLN A 141 6.23 1.60 3.85
CA GLN A 141 5.18 2.06 2.95
C GLN A 141 3.79 1.68 3.47
N PHE A 142 3.65 0.48 4.02
CA PHE A 142 2.40 -0.01 4.58
C PHE A 142 1.99 0.78 5.83
N ILE A 143 2.93 1.09 6.72
CA ILE A 143 2.71 1.96 7.89
C ILE A 143 2.25 3.34 7.43
N ASN A 144 2.95 3.96 6.48
CA ASN A 144 2.56 5.25 5.90
C ASN A 144 1.13 5.19 5.31
N TYR A 145 0.79 4.13 4.58
CA TYR A 145 -0.56 3.90 4.07
C TYR A 145 -1.62 3.90 5.18
N LEU A 146 -1.39 3.18 6.28
CA LEU A 146 -2.32 3.14 7.41
C LEU A 146 -2.45 4.51 8.11
N THR A 147 -1.34 5.22 8.28
CA THR A 147 -1.34 6.59 8.84
C THR A 147 -2.23 7.51 8.01
N ARG A 148 -2.10 7.49 6.67
CA ARG A 148 -2.93 8.30 5.79
C ARG A 148 -4.42 7.90 5.82
N CYS A 149 -4.72 6.61 6.02
CA CYS A 149 -6.10 6.17 6.23
C CYS A 149 -6.71 6.78 7.51
N GLY A 150 -5.94 6.81 8.61
CA GLY A 150 -6.37 7.44 9.86
C GLY A 150 -6.60 8.95 9.71
N GLU A 151 -5.67 9.67 9.09
CA GLU A 151 -5.80 11.10 8.80
C GLU A 151 -7.03 11.39 7.92
N ALA A 152 -7.26 10.58 6.89
CA ALA A 152 -8.40 10.72 6.00
C ALA A 152 -9.74 10.43 6.70
N LEU A 153 -9.79 9.47 7.63
CA LEU A 153 -10.96 9.25 8.48
C LEU A 153 -11.27 10.48 9.34
N ALA A 154 -10.26 11.05 10.00
CA ALA A 154 -10.40 12.27 10.79
C ALA A 154 -10.88 13.45 9.94
N LYS A 155 -10.33 13.60 8.72
CA LYS A 155 -10.77 14.63 7.77
C LYS A 155 -12.21 14.40 7.32
N ASN A 156 -12.58 13.17 6.98
CA ASN A 156 -13.94 12.84 6.56
C ASN A 156 -14.97 13.12 7.67
N ARG A 157 -14.63 12.87 8.94
CA ARG A 157 -15.48 13.19 10.10
C ARG A 157 -15.85 14.68 10.15
N GLN A 158 -14.95 15.57 9.75
CA GLN A 158 -15.19 17.01 9.73
C GLN A 158 -16.10 17.45 8.56
N LEU A 159 -16.24 16.61 7.53
CA LEU A 159 -16.94 16.95 6.29
C LEU A 159 -18.37 16.40 6.21
N ILE A 160 -18.72 15.39 7.02
CA ILE A 160 -20.08 14.82 7.01
C ILE A 160 -21.09 15.82 7.57
N ASN A 161 -22.24 15.94 6.91
CA ASN A 161 -23.23 17.00 7.18
C ASN A 161 -24.24 16.65 8.29
N GLY A 162 -23.86 15.78 9.23
CA GLY A 162 -24.66 15.42 10.40
C GLY A 162 -25.91 14.58 10.11
N ASN A 163 -26.20 14.22 8.85
CA ASN A 163 -27.31 13.33 8.55
C ASN A 163 -27.00 11.88 9.02
N GLU A 164 -28.04 11.15 9.43
CA GLU A 164 -27.89 9.83 10.05
C GLU A 164 -27.19 8.83 9.11
N GLN A 165 -27.46 8.91 7.81
CA GLN A 165 -26.86 8.04 6.80
C GLN A 165 -25.34 8.23 6.66
N GLN A 166 -24.84 9.47 6.62
CA GLN A 166 -23.40 9.72 6.54
C GLN A 166 -22.69 9.40 7.85
N ILE A 167 -23.37 9.61 8.99
CA ILE A 167 -22.84 9.21 10.30
C ILE A 167 -22.65 7.70 10.36
N GLU A 168 -23.66 6.91 9.98
CA GLU A 168 -23.55 5.45 10.02
C GLU A 168 -22.55 4.92 9.00
N TYR A 169 -22.51 5.52 7.80
CA TYR A 169 -21.48 5.21 6.81
C TYR A 169 -20.08 5.49 7.35
N HIS A 170 -19.86 6.63 8.00
CA HIS A 170 -18.56 6.97 8.59
C HIS A 170 -18.18 5.99 9.71
N LYS A 171 -19.12 5.63 10.60
CA LYS A 171 -18.89 4.61 11.64
C LYS A 171 -18.49 3.27 11.04
N GLU A 172 -19.09 2.86 9.93
CA GLU A 172 -18.69 1.62 9.26
C GLU A 172 -17.27 1.70 8.68
N LEU A 173 -16.85 2.84 8.13
CA LEU A 173 -15.46 3.05 7.70
C LEU A 173 -14.47 2.92 8.87
N GLU A 174 -14.82 3.47 10.04
CA GLU A 174 -14.00 3.34 11.25
C GLU A 174 -13.92 1.88 11.74
N ARG A 175 -15.06 1.18 11.78
CA ARG A 175 -15.10 -0.26 12.14
C ARG A 175 -14.22 -1.08 11.20
N ASN A 176 -14.27 -0.81 9.90
CA ASN A 176 -13.46 -1.50 8.92
C ASN A 176 -11.96 -1.22 9.06
N PHE A 177 -11.59 0.03 9.38
CA PHE A 177 -10.22 0.39 9.66
C PHE A 177 -9.69 -0.27 10.96
N CYS A 178 -10.50 -0.32 12.03
CA CYS A 178 -10.15 -1.06 13.25
C CYS A 178 -9.89 -2.54 12.94
N ARG A 179 -10.82 -3.21 12.26
CA ARG A 179 -10.66 -4.62 11.85
C ARG A 179 -9.40 -4.84 11.00
N LEU A 180 -9.10 -3.90 10.09
CA LEU A 180 -7.91 -3.96 9.26
C LEU A 180 -6.64 -3.90 10.12
N THR A 181 -6.53 -2.90 11.01
CA THR A 181 -5.36 -2.72 11.87
C THR A 181 -5.17 -3.86 12.86
N GLU A 182 -6.25 -4.43 13.41
CA GLU A 182 -6.21 -5.61 14.28
C GLU A 182 -5.64 -6.83 13.56
N LYS A 183 -6.08 -7.11 12.32
CA LYS A 183 -5.55 -8.21 11.51
C LYS A 183 -4.08 -8.06 11.17
N LEU A 184 -3.61 -6.82 11.01
CA LEU A 184 -2.23 -6.49 10.65
C LEU A 184 -1.30 -6.44 11.85
N ALA A 185 -1.84 -6.30 13.06
CA ALA A 185 -1.08 -6.20 14.28
C ALA A 185 -0.01 -7.30 14.48
N PRO A 186 -0.34 -8.60 14.28
CA PRO A 186 0.66 -9.67 14.42
C PRO A 186 1.75 -9.64 13.34
N LEU A 187 1.48 -9.06 12.17
CA LEU A 187 2.40 -9.05 11.02
C LEU A 187 3.42 -7.90 11.05
N MET A 188 3.11 -6.78 11.73
CA MET A 188 3.95 -5.58 11.75
C MET A 188 4.80 -5.42 13.03
N GLY A 189 4.63 -6.32 14.00
CA GLY A 189 5.19 -6.20 15.35
C GLY A 189 4.42 -5.19 16.20
N LEU A 190 4.02 -5.60 17.41
CA LEU A 190 3.13 -4.85 18.34
C LEU A 190 3.58 -3.41 18.64
N ALA A 191 4.87 -3.09 18.56
CA ALA A 191 5.40 -1.74 18.82
C ALA A 191 5.03 -0.71 17.73
N ASN A 192 5.01 -1.13 16.46
CA ASN A 192 4.65 -0.26 15.33
C ASN A 192 3.13 -0.01 15.26
N VAL A 193 2.35 -0.98 15.72
CA VAL A 193 0.89 -0.92 15.79
C VAL A 193 0.44 0.00 16.92
N LYS A 194 1.09 -0.07 18.09
CA LYS A 194 0.85 0.86 19.21
C LYS A 194 1.17 2.31 18.84
N HIS A 195 2.22 2.57 18.07
CA HIS A 195 2.51 3.91 17.55
C HIS A 195 1.43 4.39 16.57
N SER A 196 0.99 3.51 15.65
CA SER A 196 -0.08 3.81 14.69
C SER A 196 -1.46 3.99 15.37
N GLN A 197 -1.74 3.23 16.44
CA GLN A 197 -2.92 3.37 17.30
C GLN A 197 -2.84 4.59 18.22
N ALA A 198 -1.66 4.97 18.72
CA ALA A 198 -1.46 6.17 19.53
C ALA A 198 -1.74 7.45 18.73
N LEU A 199 -1.42 7.48 17.43
CA LEU A 199 -1.82 8.58 16.54
C LEU A 199 -3.35 8.69 16.39
N LEU A 200 -4.08 7.56 16.43
CA LEU A 200 -5.55 7.57 16.50
C LEU A 200 -6.03 8.06 17.86
N GLN A 201 -5.37 7.64 18.95
CA GLN A 201 -5.74 7.96 20.32
C GLN A 201 -5.50 9.44 20.67
N ASP A 202 -4.42 10.05 20.19
CA ASP A 202 -4.13 11.48 20.34
C ASP A 202 -5.15 12.35 19.60
N SER A 203 -5.61 11.92 18.41
CA SER A 203 -6.68 12.60 17.68
C SER A 203 -8.09 12.39 18.29
N TYR A 204 -8.31 11.28 19.00
CA TYR A 204 -9.58 10.91 19.64
C TYR A 204 -9.75 11.57 21.03
N PHE A 205 -8.68 11.64 21.84
CA PHE A 205 -8.70 12.25 23.17
C PHE A 205 -8.59 13.78 23.15
N ALA A 206 -7.87 14.36 22.19
CA ALA A 206 -7.72 15.82 22.10
C ALA A 206 -9.02 16.57 21.77
N MET A 207 -10.03 15.91 21.18
CA MET A 207 -11.31 16.54 20.82
C MET A 207 -12.50 16.17 21.71
N ILE A 208 -12.47 15.05 22.43
CA ILE A 208 -13.58 14.64 23.32
C ILE A 208 -13.37 15.06 24.79
N GLY A 209 -12.13 15.36 25.20
CA GLY A 209 -11.83 15.85 26.56
C GLY A 209 -12.69 17.01 27.07
N PRO A 210 -13.09 17.99 26.23
CA PRO A 210 -14.00 19.06 26.63
C PRO A 210 -15.50 18.70 26.55
N ILE A 211 -15.89 17.65 25.82
CA ILE A 211 -17.32 17.31 25.58
C ILE A 211 -17.81 16.23 26.57
N LEU A 212 -16.92 15.53 27.27
CA LEU A 212 -17.29 14.60 28.35
C LEU A 212 -17.22 15.22 29.76
N ASN A 213 -16.95 16.53 29.87
CA ASN A 213 -16.89 17.26 31.15
C ASN A 213 -17.91 18.41 31.26
N GLU A 214 -18.95 18.43 30.43
CA GLU A 214 -20.18 19.23 30.66
C GLU A 214 -21.43 18.34 30.64
#